data_AF-F3FTT8-F1
#
_entry.id   AF-F3FTT8-F1
#
_cell.length_a   1.000
_cell.length_b   1.000
_cell.length_c   1.000
_cell.angle_alpha   90.00
_cell.angle_beta   90.00
_cell.angle_gamma   90.00
#
_symmetry.space_group_name_H-M   'P 1'
#
loop_
_entity.id
_entity.type
_entity.pdbx_description
1 polymer ?
#
loop_
_entity_poly.entity_id
_entity_poly.type
_entity_poly.pdbx_seq_one_letter_code
_entity_poly.pdbx_strand_id
1 'polypeptide(L)'
;MSRFNIAIVGGGLVGASLALSLQAGAKARGWKIVLIEPFAPGEAWQPSYDARSSALSFGSRRIYERLGLWQQISRRAEPILQIQVSDRGRFGATRLSAIEEGVPALGYVVENAWLGQALWAGLDRDVVSWRVPAEVKHMQPLADGYRLSLSDDSELDCDLAVLAAGGPF
;
A
#
# COMPACT_ATOMS: atom_id res chain seq x y z
N MET A 1 -12.56 22.62 -11.07
CA MET A 1 -12.29 21.62 -10.02
C MET A 1 -12.48 20.23 -10.60
N SER A 2 -11.53 19.32 -10.40
CA SER A 2 -11.65 17.92 -10.81
C SER A 2 -12.44 17.13 -9.77
N ARG A 3 -13.30 16.22 -10.22
CA ARG A 3 -14.02 15.27 -9.34
C ARG A 3 -13.57 13.83 -9.61
N PHE A 4 -13.37 13.08 -8.54
CA PHE A 4 -12.99 11.66 -8.56
C PHE A 4 -14.05 10.80 -7.88
N ASN A 5 -14.10 9.51 -8.19
CA ASN A 5 -14.98 8.61 -7.46
C ASN A 5 -14.35 8.22 -6.12
N ILE A 6 -13.03 8.02 -6.10
CA ILE A 6 -12.30 7.62 -4.90
C ILE A 6 -11.04 8.48 -4.78
N ALA A 7 -10.85 9.13 -3.63
CA ALA A 7 -9.58 9.73 -3.24
C ALA A 7 -8.92 8.87 -2.17
N ILE A 8 -7.67 8.47 -2.38
CA ILE A 8 -6.85 7.74 -1.42
C ILE A 8 -5.76 8.69 -0.92
N VAL A 9 -5.82 9.02 0.36
CA VAL A 9 -4.90 9.94 1.04
C VAL A 9 -3.77 9.13 1.68
N GLY A 10 -2.59 9.19 1.08
CA GLY A 10 -1.43 8.36 1.41
C GLY A 10 -1.21 7.27 0.35
N GLY A 11 -0.14 7.40 -0.42
CA GLY A 11 0.37 6.45 -1.41
C GLY A 11 1.52 5.56 -0.90
N GLY A 12 1.68 5.44 0.41
CA GLY A 12 2.50 4.39 1.02
C GLY A 12 2.01 2.97 0.69
N LEU A 13 2.64 1.96 1.29
CA LEU A 13 2.36 0.53 1.04
C LEU A 13 0.86 0.19 1.05
N VAL A 14 0.11 0.70 2.02
CA VAL A 14 -1.32 0.41 2.17
C VAL A 14 -2.15 1.08 1.07
N GLY A 15 -1.98 2.38 0.85
CA GLY A 15 -2.77 3.11 -0.15
C GLY A 15 -2.48 2.69 -1.58
N ALA A 16 -1.22 2.42 -1.91
CA ALA A 16 -0.87 1.86 -3.22
C ALA A 16 -1.49 0.46 -3.42
N SER A 17 -1.43 -0.41 -2.40
CA SER A 17 -2.07 -1.74 -2.45
C SER A 17 -3.59 -1.66 -2.59
N LEU A 18 -4.23 -0.69 -1.93
CA LEU A 18 -5.66 -0.43 -2.07
C LEU A 18 -6.00 0.02 -3.49
N ALA A 19 -5.27 0.99 -4.03
CA ALA A 19 -5.47 1.48 -5.40
C ALA A 19 -5.36 0.33 -6.41
N LEU A 20 -4.32 -0.51 -6.31
CA LEU A 20 -4.13 -1.71 -7.12
C LEU A 20 -5.30 -2.69 -7.02
N SER A 21 -5.79 -2.92 -5.80
CA SER A 21 -6.92 -3.84 -5.56
C SER A 21 -8.23 -3.34 -6.17
N LEU A 22 -8.40 -2.01 -6.24
CA LEU A 22 -9.61 -1.38 -6.78
C LEU A 22 -9.54 -1.13 -8.29
N GLN A 23 -8.34 -0.97 -8.88
CA GLN A 23 -8.19 -0.42 -10.24
C GLN A 23 -8.93 -1.23 -11.32
N ALA A 24 -8.94 -2.57 -11.24
CA ALA A 24 -9.66 -3.39 -12.21
C ALA A 24 -11.18 -3.17 -12.13
N GLY A 25 -11.73 -3.11 -10.91
CA GLY A 25 -13.14 -2.85 -10.67
C GLY A 25 -13.53 -1.42 -11.02
N ALA A 26 -12.64 -0.45 -10.81
CA ALA A 26 -12.81 0.95 -11.19
C ALA A 26 -12.79 1.11 -12.72
N LYS A 27 -11.84 0.47 -13.41
CA LYS A 27 -11.76 0.45 -14.89
C LYS A 27 -13.04 -0.05 -15.52
N ALA A 28 -13.57 -1.18 -15.04
CA ALA A 28 -14.81 -1.77 -15.53
C ALA A 28 -16.04 -0.86 -15.34
N ARG A 29 -16.00 0.05 -14.37
CA ARG A 29 -17.08 1.00 -14.06
C ARG A 29 -16.85 2.41 -14.63
N GLY A 30 -15.71 2.65 -15.28
CA GLY A 30 -15.29 3.99 -15.70
C GLY A 30 -15.01 4.94 -14.53
N TRP A 31 -14.71 4.41 -13.34
CA TRP A 31 -14.40 5.20 -12.16
C TRP A 31 -12.98 5.72 -12.18
N LYS A 32 -12.78 6.92 -11.62
CA LYS A 32 -11.47 7.55 -11.46
C LYS A 32 -11.04 7.51 -10.01
N ILE A 33 -9.81 7.05 -9.78
CA ILE A 33 -9.15 7.05 -8.47
C ILE A 33 -8.08 8.14 -8.49
N VAL A 34 -7.97 8.93 -7.43
CA VAL A 34 -6.82 9.80 -7.18
C VAL A 34 -6.03 9.29 -5.99
N LEU A 35 -4.73 9.08 -6.16
CA LEU A 35 -3.78 8.74 -5.11
C LEU A 35 -2.98 10.00 -4.77
N ILE A 36 -3.09 10.45 -3.52
CA ILE A 36 -2.46 11.68 -3.02
C ILE A 36 -1.33 11.27 -2.08
N GLU A 37 -0.09 11.67 -2.36
CA GLU A 37 1.07 11.32 -1.55
C GLU A 37 2.05 12.51 -1.47
N PRO A 38 2.56 12.84 -0.26
CA PRO A 38 3.53 13.91 -0.11
C PRO A 38 4.85 13.69 -0.85
N PHE A 39 5.31 12.45 -1.02
CA PHE A 39 6.63 12.13 -1.58
C PHE A 39 6.56 11.41 -2.93
N ALA A 40 7.45 11.78 -3.85
CA ALA A 40 7.54 11.15 -5.17
C ALA A 40 8.04 9.69 -5.07
N PRO A 41 7.45 8.73 -5.82
CA PRO A 41 7.89 7.34 -5.83
C PRO A 41 9.38 7.23 -6.17
N GLY A 42 10.16 6.61 -5.28
CA GLY A 42 11.59 6.38 -5.51
C GLY A 42 12.54 7.47 -5.01
N GLU A 43 12.05 8.54 -4.37
CA GLU A 43 12.93 9.42 -3.59
C GLU A 43 13.56 8.65 -2.41
N ALA A 44 14.85 8.87 -2.17
CA ALA A 44 15.67 8.12 -1.22
C ALA A 44 15.21 8.24 0.25
N TRP A 45 14.34 9.20 0.54
CA TRP A 45 13.76 9.39 1.86
C TRP A 45 12.23 9.49 1.73
N GLN A 46 11.54 8.36 1.90
CA GLN A 46 10.12 8.35 2.21
C GLN A 46 9.97 7.79 3.63
N PRO A 47 9.32 8.49 4.57
CA PRO A 47 9.17 8.01 5.95
C PRO A 47 8.57 6.60 6.04
N SER A 48 7.69 6.24 5.10
CA SER A 48 7.05 4.92 4.99
C SER A 48 7.95 3.82 4.40
N TYR A 49 9.08 4.19 3.79
CA TYR A 49 10.01 3.30 3.08
C TYR A 49 11.47 3.41 3.52
N ASP A 50 11.74 4.06 4.67
CA ASP A 50 12.96 3.90 5.46
C ASP A 50 13.41 2.42 5.45
N ALA A 51 14.72 2.16 5.59
CA ALA A 51 15.47 0.88 5.48
C ALA A 51 14.93 -0.32 6.28
N ARG A 52 13.75 -0.16 6.87
CA ARG A 52 12.84 -1.16 7.39
C ARG A 52 12.42 -2.14 6.28
N SER A 53 12.53 -3.42 6.64
CA SER A 53 11.93 -4.51 5.89
C SER A 53 10.61 -4.91 6.53
N SER A 54 9.63 -5.31 5.72
CA SER A 54 8.37 -5.86 6.20
C SER A 54 8.39 -7.38 6.08
N ALA A 55 7.99 -8.06 7.14
CA ALA A 55 7.63 -9.47 7.10
C ALA A 55 6.18 -9.60 6.59
N LEU A 56 6.03 -9.90 5.30
CA LEU A 56 4.76 -10.21 4.68
C LEU A 56 4.30 -11.61 5.11
N SER A 57 3.06 -11.75 5.55
CA SER A 57 2.47 -13.07 5.75
C SER A 57 2.33 -13.81 4.41
N PHE A 58 2.21 -15.14 4.46
CA PHE A 58 1.84 -15.92 3.27
C PHE A 58 0.51 -15.44 2.64
N GLY A 59 -0.43 -14.95 3.46
CA GLY A 59 -1.68 -14.33 3.00
C GLY A 59 -1.44 -13.08 2.16
N SER A 60 -0.61 -12.15 2.64
CA SER A 60 -0.23 -10.93 1.89
C SER A 60 0.44 -11.28 0.56
N ARG A 61 1.32 -12.30 0.56
CA ARG A 61 1.93 -12.83 -0.67
C ARG A 61 0.88 -13.30 -1.68
N ARG A 62 -0.15 -14.04 -1.25
CA ARG A 62 -1.24 -14.51 -2.13
C ARG A 62 -2.07 -13.36 -2.68
N ILE A 63 -2.27 -12.29 -1.92
CA ILE A 63 -2.95 -11.08 -2.40
C ILE A 63 -2.13 -10.46 -3.54
N TYR A 64 -0.84 -10.22 -3.33
CA TYR A 64 0.01 -9.64 -4.38
C TYR A 64 0.17 -10.55 -5.61
N GLU A 65 0.07 -11.86 -5.45
CA GLU A 65 0.02 -12.79 -6.57
C GLU A 65 -1.25 -12.62 -7.41
N ARG A 66 -2.42 -12.51 -6.77
CA ARG A 66 -3.70 -12.25 -7.46
C ARG A 66 -3.72 -10.89 -8.15
N LEU A 67 -3.00 -9.91 -7.62
CA LEU A 67 -2.80 -8.61 -8.25
C LEU A 67 -1.76 -8.63 -9.38
N GLY A 68 -1.13 -9.78 -9.65
CA GLY A 68 -0.12 -9.92 -10.71
C GLY A 68 1.26 -9.33 -10.38
N LEU A 69 1.49 -8.95 -9.12
CA LEU A 69 2.70 -8.23 -8.70
C LEU A 69 3.75 -9.14 -8.07
N TRP A 70 3.37 -10.33 -7.61
CA TRP A 70 4.26 -11.19 -6.84
C TRP A 70 5.58 -11.50 -7.56
N GLN A 71 5.55 -11.74 -8.87
CA GLN A 71 6.74 -12.04 -9.67
C GLN A 71 7.79 -10.91 -9.61
N GLN A 72 7.33 -9.66 -9.56
CA GLN A 72 8.22 -8.51 -9.40
C GLN A 72 8.70 -8.41 -7.95
N ILE A 73 7.78 -8.46 -6.98
CA ILE A 73 8.10 -8.35 -5.54
C ILE A 73 9.13 -9.42 -5.14
N SER A 74 8.95 -10.66 -5.60
CA SER A 74 9.78 -11.80 -5.21
C SER A 74 11.24 -11.70 -5.61
N ARG A 75 11.62 -10.76 -6.49
CA ARG A 75 13.03 -10.55 -6.89
C ARG A 75 13.91 -10.07 -5.74
N ARG A 76 13.33 -9.48 -4.70
CA ARG A 76 14.02 -9.03 -3.48
C ARG A 76 13.24 -9.44 -2.22
N ALA A 77 12.63 -10.62 -2.26
CA ALA A 77 11.91 -11.19 -1.13
C ALA A 77 12.61 -12.45 -0.63
N GLU A 78 12.86 -12.52 0.68
CA GLU A 78 13.47 -13.69 1.31
C GLU A 78 12.40 -14.52 2.01
N PRO A 79 12.28 -15.85 1.75
CA PRO A 79 11.29 -16.70 2.40
C PRO A 79 11.56 -16.89 3.90
N ILE A 80 10.49 -16.82 4.70
CA ILE A 80 10.51 -17.21 6.11
C ILE A 80 10.15 -18.69 6.19
N LEU A 81 11.16 -19.56 6.29
CA LEU A 81 10.96 -21.01 6.34
C LEU A 81 10.67 -21.52 7.76
N GLN A 82 11.20 -20.83 8.77
CA GLN A 82 11.04 -21.20 10.17
C GLN A 82 10.83 -19.96 11.03
N ILE A 83 9.98 -20.07 12.04
CA ILE A 83 9.79 -19.04 13.07
C ILE A 83 10.02 -19.69 14.43
N GLN A 84 10.83 -19.05 15.28
CA GLN A 84 11.05 -19.47 16.66
C GLN A 84 10.65 -18.33 17.59
N VAL A 85 9.77 -18.62 18.55
CA VAL A 85 9.30 -17.67 19.55
C VAL A 85 9.65 -18.20 20.94
N SER A 86 10.37 -17.41 21.72
CA SER A 86 10.74 -17.72 23.11
C SER A 86 10.54 -16.50 23.99
N ASP A 87 10.26 -16.71 25.28
CA ASP A 87 10.16 -15.63 26.28
C ASP A 87 11.34 -15.68 27.25
N ARG A 88 11.96 -14.52 27.49
CA ARG A 88 13.17 -14.40 28.28
C ARG A 88 12.88 -14.74 29.74
N GLY A 89 13.56 -15.76 30.27
CA GLY A 89 13.38 -16.21 31.66
C GLY A 89 12.22 -17.18 31.86
N ARG A 90 11.55 -17.62 30.79
CA ARG A 90 10.58 -18.73 30.84
C ARG A 90 11.12 -19.96 30.11
N PHE A 91 10.72 -21.13 30.60
CA PHE A 91 10.93 -22.37 29.87
C PHE A 91 9.81 -22.53 28.83
N GLY A 92 10.19 -22.88 27.60
CA GLY A 92 9.27 -23.09 26.48
C GLY A 92 9.62 -22.26 25.26
N ALA A 93 9.46 -22.85 24.08
CA ALA A 93 9.57 -22.18 22.81
C ALA A 93 8.52 -22.74 21.86
N THR A 94 7.96 -21.86 21.02
CA THR A 94 7.13 -22.27 19.88
C THR A 94 7.99 -22.26 18.63
N ARG A 95 7.92 -23.33 17.85
CA ARG A 95 8.61 -23.44 16.56
C ARG A 95 7.56 -23.70 15.50
N LEU A 96 7.62 -22.94 14.41
CA LEU A 96 6.79 -23.13 13.23
C LEU A 96 7.72 -23.43 12.06
N SER A 97 7.32 -24.36 11.20
CA SER A 97 8.06 -24.78 10.02
C SER A 97 7.15 -24.76 8.80
N ALA A 98 7.60 -24.17 7.70
CA ALA A 98 6.85 -24.15 6.44
C ALA A 98 6.51 -25.57 5.95
N ILE A 99 7.41 -26.53 6.19
CA ILE A 99 7.23 -27.94 5.82
C ILE A 99 6.09 -28.58 6.62
N GLU A 100 6.06 -28.36 7.93
CA GLU A 100 5.02 -28.93 8.82
C GLU A 100 3.64 -28.33 8.52
N GLU A 101 3.61 -27.05 8.16
CA GLU A 101 2.39 -26.32 7.76
C GLU A 101 1.97 -26.56 6.30
N GLY A 102 2.75 -27.32 5.51
CA GLY A 102 2.43 -27.65 4.12
C GLY A 102 2.42 -26.45 3.17
N VAL A 103 3.20 -25.40 3.46
CA VAL A 103 3.31 -24.17 2.65
C VAL A 103 4.74 -23.99 2.13
N PRO A 104 4.95 -23.29 1.00
CA PRO A 104 6.30 -23.04 0.50
C PRO A 104 7.14 -22.12 1.41
N ALA A 105 6.47 -21.23 2.15
CA ALA A 105 7.06 -20.38 3.18
C ALA A 105 5.95 -19.88 4.13
N LEU A 106 6.29 -19.60 5.39
CA LEU A 106 5.38 -19.01 6.38
C LEU A 106 5.07 -17.53 6.07
N GLY A 107 5.98 -16.89 5.34
CA GLY A 107 5.93 -15.49 4.93
C GLY A 107 7.17 -15.11 4.15
N TYR A 108 7.34 -13.82 3.89
CA TYR A 108 8.48 -13.29 3.16
C TYR A 108 8.92 -11.96 3.74
N VAL A 109 10.23 -11.77 3.90
CA VAL A 109 10.80 -10.47 4.26
C VAL A 109 11.11 -9.70 2.97
N VAL A 110 10.64 -8.46 2.87
CA VAL A 110 10.86 -7.60 1.71
C VAL A 110 11.24 -6.21 2.20
N GLU A 111 12.26 -5.60 1.57
CA GLU A 111 12.57 -4.20 1.79
C GLU A 111 11.38 -3.32 1.40
N ASN A 112 10.97 -2.41 2.28
CA ASN A 112 9.81 -1.56 2.01
C ASN A 112 10.02 -0.80 0.71
N ALA A 113 11.17 -0.14 0.51
CA ALA A 113 11.43 0.68 -0.67
C ALA A 113 11.22 -0.09 -1.98
N TRP A 114 11.67 -1.35 -2.02
CA TRP A 114 11.43 -2.22 -3.16
C TRP A 114 9.95 -2.56 -3.34
N LEU A 115 9.27 -2.94 -2.25
CA LEU A 115 7.84 -3.23 -2.28
C LEU A 115 7.05 -2.03 -2.80
N GLY A 116 7.37 -0.81 -2.34
CA GLY A 116 6.75 0.42 -2.81
C GLY A 116 6.91 0.64 -4.30
N GLN A 117 8.16 0.54 -4.79
CA GLN A 117 8.43 0.66 -6.23
C GLN A 117 7.61 -0.34 -7.05
N ALA A 118 7.54 -1.60 -6.61
CA ALA A 118 6.76 -2.63 -7.29
C ALA A 118 5.26 -2.31 -7.29
N LEU A 119 4.72 -1.78 -6.19
CA LEU A 119 3.31 -1.38 -6.10
C LEU A 119 3.00 -0.20 -7.03
N TRP A 120 3.80 0.87 -6.97
CA TRP A 120 3.59 2.05 -7.81
C TRP A 120 3.76 1.75 -9.30
N ALA A 121 4.69 0.86 -9.66
CA ALA A 121 4.86 0.40 -11.04
C ALA A 121 3.64 -0.37 -11.58
N GLY A 122 2.83 -0.98 -10.70
CA GLY A 122 1.62 -1.71 -11.08
C GLY A 122 0.37 -0.87 -11.27
N LEU A 123 0.40 0.41 -10.87
CA LEU A 123 -0.77 1.29 -10.94
C LEU A 123 -1.10 1.64 -12.40
N ASP A 124 -2.33 1.38 -12.81
CA ASP A 124 -2.84 1.76 -14.13
C ASP A 124 -3.11 3.28 -14.18
N ARG A 125 -2.31 4.01 -14.97
CA ARG A 125 -2.40 5.48 -15.10
C ARG A 125 -3.68 5.95 -15.77
N ASP A 126 -4.39 5.09 -16.50
CA ASP A 126 -5.67 5.45 -17.12
C ASP A 126 -6.80 5.52 -16.09
N VAL A 127 -6.62 4.88 -14.93
CA VAL A 127 -7.63 4.75 -13.86
C VAL A 127 -7.20 5.46 -12.58
N VAL A 128 -5.92 5.41 -12.25
CA VAL A 128 -5.33 5.96 -11.02
C VAL A 128 -4.48 7.18 -11.37
N SER A 129 -5.04 8.36 -11.11
CA SER A 129 -4.32 9.64 -11.19
C SER A 129 -3.44 9.83 -9.96
N TRP A 130 -2.22 10.34 -10.14
CA TRP A 130 -1.30 10.59 -9.02
C TRP A 130 -1.25 12.09 -8.75
N ARG A 131 -1.42 12.48 -7.49
CA ARG A 131 -1.20 13.85 -6.99
C ARG A 131 0.00 13.80 -6.05
N VAL A 132 1.15 14.05 -6.65
CA VAL A 132 2.46 13.92 -6.00
C VAL A 132 3.41 14.97 -6.57
N PRO A 133 4.15 15.72 -5.74
CA PRO A 133 3.99 15.79 -4.28
C PRO A 133 2.69 16.53 -3.91
N ALA A 134 1.89 15.97 -3.00
CA ALA A 134 0.74 16.66 -2.41
C ALA A 134 0.32 16.07 -1.07
N GLU A 135 -0.06 16.93 -0.13
CA GLU A 135 -0.63 16.55 1.16
C GLU A 135 -2.04 17.12 1.30
N VAL A 136 -2.98 16.36 1.85
CA VAL A 136 -4.32 16.88 2.18
C VAL A 136 -4.23 17.70 3.46
N LYS A 137 -4.51 19.00 3.38
CA LYS A 137 -4.53 19.91 4.54
C LYS A 137 -5.91 20.01 5.18
N HIS A 138 -6.95 19.98 4.36
CA HIS A 138 -8.33 20.03 4.83
C HIS A 138 -9.21 19.05 4.07
N MET A 139 -10.13 18.42 4.78
CA MET A 139 -11.17 17.56 4.23
C MET A 139 -12.52 18.05 4.73
N GLN A 140 -13.34 18.54 3.82
CA GLN A 140 -14.67 19.07 4.11
C GLN A 140 -15.73 18.10 3.58
N PRO A 141 -16.66 17.61 4.43
CA PRO A 141 -17.80 16.84 3.95
C PRO A 141 -18.74 17.72 3.13
N LEU A 142 -19.22 17.19 2.01
CA LEU A 142 -20.24 17.77 1.14
C LEU A 142 -21.52 16.91 1.21
N ALA A 143 -22.58 17.35 0.55
CA ALA A 143 -23.84 16.59 0.51
C ALA A 143 -23.70 15.23 -0.20
N ASP A 144 -22.76 15.12 -1.14
CA ASP A 144 -22.58 13.99 -2.05
C ASP A 144 -21.11 13.52 -2.13
N GLY A 145 -20.31 13.79 -1.09
CA GLY A 145 -18.91 13.38 -1.05
C GLY A 145 -18.06 14.25 -0.13
N TYR A 146 -16.82 14.50 -0.54
CA TYR A 146 -15.83 15.29 0.19
C TYR A 146 -15.07 16.24 -0.74
N ARG A 147 -14.75 17.43 -0.24
CA ARG A 147 -13.76 18.32 -0.82
C ARG A 147 -12.44 18.19 -0.08
N LEU A 148 -11.36 17.99 -0.83
CA LEU A 148 -9.99 17.94 -0.31
C LEU A 148 -9.24 19.18 -0.79
N SER A 149 -8.70 19.94 0.16
CA SER A 149 -7.77 21.05 -0.10
C SER A 149 -6.34 20.55 0.12
N LEU A 150 -5.49 20.71 -0.88
CA LEU A 150 -4.13 20.17 -0.90
C LEU A 150 -3.10 21.24 -0.52
N SER A 151 -1.87 20.80 -0.25
CA SER A 151 -0.73 21.65 0.13
C SER A 151 -0.24 22.61 -0.96
N ASP A 152 -0.66 22.39 -2.22
CA ASP A 152 -0.38 23.26 -3.37
C ASP A 152 -1.52 24.25 -3.65
N ASP A 153 -2.39 24.47 -2.66
CA ASP A 153 -3.62 25.28 -2.72
C ASP A 153 -4.66 24.78 -3.73
N SER A 154 -4.44 23.63 -4.37
CA SER A 154 -5.43 23.04 -5.27
C SER A 154 -6.54 22.33 -4.50
N GLU A 155 -7.73 22.28 -5.12
CA GLU A 155 -8.88 21.59 -4.58
C GLU A 155 -9.39 20.52 -5.54
N LEU A 156 -9.83 19.40 -4.96
CA LEU A 156 -10.55 18.35 -5.67
C LEU A 156 -11.73 17.86 -4.86
N ASP A 157 -12.77 17.42 -5.55
CA ASP A 157 -13.92 16.77 -4.94
C ASP A 157 -13.85 15.26 -5.18
N CYS A 158 -14.40 14.47 -4.27
CA CYS A 158 -14.51 13.03 -4.43
C CYS A 158 -15.78 12.45 -3.81
N ASP A 159 -16.30 11.35 -4.37
CA ASP A 159 -17.48 10.68 -3.80
C ASP A 159 -17.13 9.92 -2.51
N LEU A 160 -15.92 9.36 -2.43
CA LEU A 160 -15.36 8.67 -1.25
C LEU A 160 -13.91 9.07 -1.01
N ALA A 161 -13.58 9.48 0.22
CA ALA A 161 -12.21 9.65 0.68
C ALA A 161 -11.79 8.48 1.58
N VAL A 162 -10.61 7.90 1.32
CA VAL A 162 -10.01 6.83 2.13
C VAL A 162 -8.69 7.34 2.70
N LEU A 163 -8.59 7.36 4.02
CA LEU A 163 -7.36 7.73 4.74
C LEU A 163 -6.46 6.51 4.88
N ALA A 164 -5.30 6.55 4.24
CA ALA A 164 -4.28 5.49 4.23
C ALA A 164 -2.89 6.02 4.63
N ALA A 165 -2.81 7.20 5.25
CA ALA A 165 -1.58 7.74 5.81
C ALA A 165 -1.27 7.07 7.17
N GLY A 166 -0.08 6.48 7.31
CA GLY A 166 0.32 5.72 8.50
C GLY A 166 0.69 6.57 9.73
N GLY A 167 0.16 7.80 9.86
CA GLY A 167 0.45 8.73 10.95
C GLY A 167 -0.81 9.42 11.47
N PRO A 168 -0.75 10.05 12.67
CA PRO A 168 -1.88 10.81 13.19
C PRO A 168 -2.12 12.06 12.34
N PHE A 169 -3.40 12.31 12.01
CA PHE A 169 -3.89 13.52 11.37
C PHE A 169 -4.07 14.65 12.39
#